data_AF-A0A7Z9ZG53-F1
#
_entry.id   AF-A0A7Z9ZG53-F1
#
_cell.length_a   1.000
_cell.length_b   1.000
_cell.length_c   1.000
_cell.angle_alpha   90.00
_cell.angle_beta   90.00
_cell.angle_gamma   90.00
#
_symmetry.space_group_name_H-M   'P 1'
#
loop_
_entity.id
_entity.type
_entity.pdbx_description
1 polymer ?
#
loop_
_entity_poly.entity_id
_entity_poly.type
_entity_poly.pdbx_seq_one_letter_code
_entity_poly.pdbx_strand_id
1 'polypeptide(L)'
;MFNERVLRLAMIAGLVITALLIVVMQPWGPGLGVSGSPGRVALLWIFAFVGALPFAVYWMYRFAQHPEWNVMPGRYVEGMKVRLASPYTYVAIGVIGALFAVAALSEGIRLDFQAMVIAASAALFGGPISFWGLLLGQVLGRLFIHPFWVSGGAAVFLSILPYSLFDAAIWAFAGYIYFRFVHSRGTRGLVASFLLAWIISEPVHQIAWLVGDYIIGNPWEAAAVNIARDWVLPQPAFPFLPYWVLSALAFVPIGYIAGHAVRNAWAGGEASE
;
A
#
# COMPACT_ATOMS: atom_id res chain seq x y z
N MET A 1 25.68 9.88 -1.57
CA MET A 1 25.04 8.56 -1.77
C MET A 1 24.47 8.14 -0.42
N PHE A 2 23.16 7.95 -0.27
CA PHE A 2 22.57 7.58 1.02
C PHE A 2 23.05 6.17 1.41
N ASN A 3 23.61 6.02 2.61
CA ASN A 3 24.06 4.74 3.13
C ASN A 3 22.83 3.97 3.67
N GLU A 4 22.70 2.67 3.36
CA GLU A 4 21.63 1.80 3.87
C GLU A 4 21.44 1.95 5.39
N ARG A 5 22.55 2.07 6.13
CA ARG A 5 22.52 2.25 7.59
C ARG A 5 21.71 3.49 8.00
N VAL A 6 21.88 4.60 7.28
CA VAL A 6 21.18 5.86 7.56
C VAL A 6 19.68 5.70 7.27
N LEU A 7 19.31 5.11 6.13
CA LEU A 7 17.91 4.91 5.76
C LEU A 7 17.20 3.94 6.72
N ARG A 8 17.87 2.86 7.12
CA ARG A 8 17.34 1.92 8.10
C ARG A 8 17.14 2.57 9.46
N LEU A 9 18.10 3.38 9.93
CA LEU A 9 17.97 4.12 11.18
C LEU A 9 16.84 5.15 11.12
N ALA A 10 16.69 5.87 10.01
CA ALA A 10 15.60 6.80 9.80
C ALA A 10 14.23 6.11 9.83
N MET A 11 14.10 4.95 9.18
CA MET A 11 12.88 4.12 9.24
C MET A 11 12.57 3.71 10.69
N ILE A 12 13.54 3.11 11.40
CA ILE A 12 13.32 2.63 12.77
C ILE A 12 12.97 3.80 13.69
N ALA A 13 13.71 4.91 13.62
CA ALA A 13 13.43 6.10 14.41
C ALA A 13 12.03 6.65 14.11
N GLY A 14 11.64 6.72 12.84
CA GLY A 14 10.32 7.16 12.42
C GLY A 14 9.18 6.32 12.99
N LEU A 15 9.31 4.99 12.93
CA LEU A 15 8.35 4.06 13.52
C LEU A 15 8.28 4.18 15.05
N VAL A 16 9.43 4.29 15.72
CA VAL A 16 9.49 4.45 17.18
C VAL A 16 8.88 5.77 17.62
N ILE A 17 9.22 6.89 16.97
CA ILE A 17 8.65 8.21 17.27
C ILE A 17 7.13 8.17 17.11
N THR A 18 6.64 7.59 16.03
CA THR A 18 5.20 7.44 15.80
C THR A 18 4.54 6.61 16.91
N ALA A 19 5.11 5.45 17.25
CA ALA A 19 4.56 4.58 18.29
C ALA A 19 4.49 5.30 19.65
N LEU A 20 5.55 6.04 20.02
CA LEU A 20 5.57 6.85 21.23
C LEU A 20 4.50 7.95 21.21
N LEU A 21 4.33 8.64 20.08
CA LEU A 21 3.31 9.67 19.94
C LEU A 21 1.89 9.10 20.04
N ILE A 22 1.62 7.93 19.46
CA ILE A 22 0.32 7.26 19.62
C ILE A 22 0.06 6.93 21.09
N VAL A 23 1.05 6.42 21.82
CA VAL A 23 0.90 6.10 23.26
C VAL A 23 0.70 7.35 24.11
N VAL A 24 1.44 8.43 23.83
CA VAL A 24 1.38 9.68 24.60
C VAL A 24 0.10 10.47 24.30
N MET A 25 -0.28 10.56 23.04
CA MET A 25 -1.46 11.34 22.61
C MET A 25 -2.77 10.58 22.82
N GLN A 26 -2.72 9.26 23.03
CA GLN A 26 -3.87 8.38 23.30
C GLN A 26 -5.05 8.67 22.36
N PRO A 27 -4.89 8.50 21.04
CA PRO A 27 -5.89 8.94 20.07
C PRO A 27 -7.25 8.24 20.22
N TRP A 28 -7.30 7.08 20.88
CA TRP A 28 -8.56 6.41 21.23
C TRP A 28 -9.40 7.20 22.25
N GLY A 29 -8.79 8.09 23.05
CA GLY A 29 -9.48 8.95 24.01
C GLY A 29 -10.12 10.20 23.38
N PRO A 30 -10.85 10.99 24.19
CA PRO A 30 -11.51 12.21 23.72
C PRO A 30 -10.55 13.38 23.47
N GLY A 31 -9.29 13.29 23.92
CA GLY A 31 -8.34 14.41 23.97
C GLY A 31 -7.94 15.00 22.61
N LEU A 32 -8.04 14.23 21.52
CA LEU A 32 -7.79 14.74 20.17
C LEU A 32 -9.03 15.28 19.47
N GLY A 33 -10.22 15.12 20.08
CA GLY A 33 -11.51 15.52 19.53
C GLY A 33 -12.24 14.42 18.77
N VAL A 34 -13.31 14.80 18.07
CA VAL A 34 -14.16 13.93 17.24
C VAL A 34 -13.43 13.42 15.98
N SER A 35 -14.03 12.48 15.24
CA SER A 35 -13.47 11.99 13.97
C SER A 35 -13.14 13.14 13.01
N GLY A 36 -11.96 13.08 12.38
CA GLY A 36 -11.49 14.13 11.46
C GLY A 36 -11.17 15.49 12.09
N SER A 37 -11.15 15.60 13.42
CA SER A 37 -10.73 16.83 14.12
C SER A 37 -9.28 17.20 13.80
N PRO A 38 -8.90 18.50 13.93
CA PRO A 38 -7.54 18.96 13.62
C PRO A 38 -6.43 18.20 14.36
N GLY A 39 -6.65 17.81 15.62
CA GLY A 39 -5.68 17.05 16.42
C GLY A 39 -5.40 15.66 15.83
N ARG A 40 -6.46 14.97 15.37
CA ARG A 40 -6.35 13.66 14.70
C ARG A 40 -5.69 13.78 13.33
N VAL A 41 -6.08 14.79 12.55
CA VAL A 41 -5.46 15.07 11.25
C VAL A 41 -3.97 15.35 11.43
N ALA A 42 -3.58 16.16 12.41
CA ALA A 42 -2.17 16.43 12.70
C ALA A 42 -1.39 15.14 13.06
N LEU A 43 -1.94 14.27 13.91
CA LEU A 43 -1.31 12.99 14.22
C LEU A 43 -1.22 12.07 13.00
N LEU A 44 -2.23 12.09 12.11
CA LEU A 44 -2.20 11.34 10.86
C LEU A 44 -1.08 11.82 9.92
N TRP A 45 -0.86 13.14 9.83
CA TRP A 45 0.27 13.71 9.10
C TRP A 45 1.61 13.26 9.68
N ILE A 46 1.75 13.26 11.00
CA ILE A 46 2.95 12.76 11.67
C ILE A 46 3.16 11.28 11.35
N PHE A 47 2.12 10.45 11.47
CA PHE A 47 2.19 9.03 11.10
C PHE A 47 2.66 8.83 9.66
N ALA A 48 2.08 9.57 8.73
CA ALA A 48 2.40 9.45 7.31
C ALA A 48 3.83 9.90 6.97
N PHE A 49 4.28 11.05 7.47
CA PHE A 49 5.57 11.63 7.09
C PHE A 49 6.75 11.18 7.97
N VAL A 50 6.51 10.93 9.26
CA VAL A 50 7.55 10.50 10.20
C VAL A 50 7.64 8.97 10.24
N GLY A 51 6.51 8.27 10.24
CA GLY A 51 6.49 6.80 10.23
C GLY A 51 6.57 6.21 8.83
N ALA A 52 5.55 6.46 8.02
CA ALA A 52 5.33 5.70 6.79
C ALA A 52 6.28 6.09 5.64
N LEU A 53 6.58 7.37 5.46
CA LEU A 53 7.48 7.81 4.38
C LEU A 53 8.91 7.25 4.53
N PRO A 54 9.58 7.34 5.70
CA PRO A 54 10.90 6.71 5.89
C PRO A 54 10.86 5.19 5.69
N PHE A 55 9.77 4.53 6.11
CA PHE A 55 9.53 3.11 5.84
C PHE A 55 9.47 2.81 4.33
N ALA A 56 8.67 3.56 3.58
CA ALA A 56 8.57 3.43 2.14
C ALA A 56 9.93 3.66 1.45
N VAL A 57 10.63 4.74 1.81
CA VAL A 57 11.93 5.11 1.25
C VAL A 57 12.96 4.00 1.47
N TYR A 58 12.99 3.40 2.67
CA TYR A 58 13.89 2.28 2.95
C TYR A 58 13.61 1.08 2.04
N TRP A 59 12.35 0.65 1.91
CA TRP A 59 12.01 -0.50 1.07
C TRP A 59 12.16 -0.24 -0.42
N MET A 60 11.84 0.97 -0.89
CA MET A 60 12.14 1.37 -2.27
C MET A 60 13.66 1.41 -2.52
N TYR A 61 14.46 1.86 -1.56
CA TYR A 61 15.93 1.79 -1.66
C TYR A 61 16.42 0.35 -1.76
N ARG A 62 15.89 -0.54 -0.91
CA ARG A 62 16.21 -1.98 -0.93
C ARG A 62 15.83 -2.61 -2.26
N PHE A 63 14.68 -2.23 -2.84
CA PHE A 63 14.27 -2.65 -4.17
C PHE A 63 15.23 -2.13 -5.26
N ALA A 64 15.65 -0.87 -5.16
CA ALA A 64 16.56 -0.24 -6.12
C ALA A 64 17.98 -0.85 -6.13
N GLN A 65 18.36 -1.63 -5.09
CA GLN A 65 19.62 -2.38 -5.07
C GLN A 65 19.63 -3.59 -6.01
N HIS A 66 18.51 -3.91 -6.67
CA HIS A 66 18.35 -5.01 -7.61
C HIS A 66 18.07 -4.45 -9.03
N PRO A 67 19.11 -4.10 -9.82
CA PRO A 67 18.93 -3.48 -11.14
C PRO A 67 17.98 -4.23 -12.06
N GLU A 68 17.99 -5.56 -11.99
CA GLU A 68 17.15 -6.47 -12.76
C GLU A 68 15.65 -6.36 -12.43
N TRP A 69 15.29 -5.80 -11.28
CA TRP A 69 13.90 -5.54 -10.90
C TRP A 69 13.38 -4.20 -11.43
N ASN A 70 14.29 -3.29 -11.80
CA ASN A 70 13.98 -1.90 -12.16
C ASN A 70 13.83 -1.69 -13.67
N VAL A 71 13.72 -2.78 -14.43
CA VAL A 71 13.48 -2.76 -15.88
C VAL A 71 12.32 -3.67 -16.24
N MET A 72 11.79 -3.49 -17.45
CA MET A 72 10.77 -4.37 -17.99
C MET A 72 11.26 -5.84 -17.93
N PRO A 73 10.41 -6.79 -17.50
CA PRO A 73 10.75 -8.21 -17.48
C PRO A 73 11.38 -8.67 -18.80
N GLY A 74 12.44 -9.48 -18.73
CA GLY A 74 13.15 -10.00 -19.91
C GLY A 74 14.06 -9.00 -20.63
N ARG A 75 14.15 -7.74 -20.18
CA ARG A 75 14.98 -6.70 -20.82
C ARG A 75 16.29 -6.39 -20.07
N TYR A 76 16.52 -7.02 -18.92
CA TYR A 76 17.77 -6.83 -18.18
C TYR A 76 18.92 -7.55 -18.88
N VAL A 77 20.07 -6.87 -18.98
CA VAL A 77 21.34 -7.45 -19.41
C VAL A 77 22.36 -7.12 -18.32
N GLU A 78 23.21 -8.09 -17.97
CA GLU A 78 24.24 -7.90 -16.96
C GLU A 78 25.16 -6.72 -17.32
N GLY A 79 25.48 -5.88 -16.33
CA GLY A 79 26.26 -4.65 -16.53
C GLY A 79 25.47 -3.47 -17.11
N MET A 80 24.19 -3.64 -17.47
CA MET A 80 23.34 -2.53 -17.90
C MET A 80 23.17 -1.49 -16.79
N LYS A 81 23.42 -0.23 -17.12
CA LYS A 81 23.14 0.89 -16.21
C LYS A 81 21.63 1.13 -16.13
N VAL A 82 21.02 0.71 -15.02
CA VAL A 82 19.60 0.91 -14.78
C VAL A 82 19.36 2.18 -13.98
N ARG A 83 18.37 2.98 -14.41
CA ARG A 83 17.91 4.16 -13.69
C ARG A 83 16.50 3.92 -13.21
N LEU A 84 16.26 4.12 -11.91
CA LEU A 84 14.91 4.06 -11.34
C LEU A 84 14.00 5.11 -11.99
N ALA A 85 14.50 6.32 -12.21
CA ALA A 85 13.84 7.36 -12.99
C ALA A 85 14.04 7.09 -14.48
N SER A 86 13.05 6.46 -15.11
CA SER A 86 13.06 6.11 -16.54
C SER A 86 11.67 6.34 -17.17
N PRO A 87 11.56 6.46 -18.50
CA PRO A 87 10.26 6.51 -19.18
C PRO A 87 9.36 5.33 -18.81
N TYR A 88 9.92 4.13 -18.69
CA TYR A 88 9.19 2.93 -18.24
C TYR A 88 8.55 3.16 -16.87
N THR A 89 9.33 3.64 -15.90
CA THR A 89 8.84 3.92 -14.54
C THR A 89 7.74 4.97 -14.53
N TYR A 90 7.93 6.09 -15.24
CA TYR A 90 6.96 7.18 -15.24
C TYR A 90 5.64 6.80 -15.93
N VAL A 91 5.72 6.07 -17.05
CA VAL A 91 4.52 5.57 -17.74
C VAL A 91 3.80 4.54 -16.86
N ALA A 92 4.52 3.62 -16.23
CA ALA A 92 3.92 2.64 -15.34
C ALA A 92 3.23 3.31 -14.13
N ILE A 93 3.85 4.32 -13.52
CA ILE A 93 3.23 5.13 -12.45
C ILE A 93 1.94 5.79 -12.94
N GLY A 94 1.96 6.41 -14.13
CA GLY A 94 0.79 7.07 -14.70
C GLY A 94 -0.37 6.11 -14.97
N VAL A 95 -0.08 4.95 -15.56
CA VAL A 95 -1.08 3.91 -15.86
C VAL A 95 -1.66 3.33 -14.57
N ILE A 96 -0.81 2.96 -13.60
CA ILE A 96 -1.29 2.42 -12.32
C ILE A 96 -2.08 3.47 -11.55
N GLY A 97 -1.63 4.73 -11.54
CA GLY A 97 -2.37 5.82 -10.92
C GLY A 97 -3.74 6.03 -11.53
N ALA A 98 -3.87 6.00 -12.86
CA ALA A 98 -5.16 6.11 -13.53
C ALA A 98 -6.08 4.92 -13.21
N LEU A 99 -5.57 3.69 -13.28
CA LEU A 99 -6.34 2.48 -12.96
C LEU A 99 -6.81 2.48 -11.50
N PHE A 100 -5.93 2.86 -10.57
CA PHE A 100 -6.25 2.94 -9.15
C PHE A 100 -7.29 4.02 -8.86
N ALA A 101 -7.18 5.17 -9.52
CA ALA A 101 -8.15 6.25 -9.40
C ALA A 101 -9.54 5.81 -9.88
N VAL A 102 -9.64 5.16 -11.05
CA VAL A 102 -10.90 4.64 -11.59
C VAL A 102 -11.47 3.54 -10.71
N ALA A 103 -10.62 2.68 -10.15
CA ALA A 103 -11.05 1.63 -9.22
C ALA A 103 -11.75 2.19 -7.96
N ALA A 104 -11.53 3.46 -7.60
CA ALA A 104 -12.25 4.14 -6.52
C ALA A 104 -13.78 4.17 -6.72
N LEU A 105 -14.28 4.00 -7.96
CA LEU A 105 -15.72 3.91 -8.22
C LEU A 105 -16.37 2.68 -7.55
N SER A 106 -15.59 1.62 -7.30
CA SER A 106 -16.07 0.40 -6.65
C SER A 106 -16.24 0.53 -5.13
N GLU A 107 -15.72 1.60 -4.54
CA GLU A 107 -15.84 1.88 -3.10
C GLU A 107 -17.29 2.15 -2.68
N GLY A 108 -18.10 2.73 -3.56
CA GLY A 108 -19.52 2.98 -3.29
C GLY A 108 -20.34 1.69 -3.04
N ILE A 109 -19.84 0.54 -3.53
CA ILE A 109 -20.42 -0.78 -3.28
C ILE A 109 -19.54 -1.65 -2.37
N ARG A 110 -18.53 -1.04 -1.72
CA ARG A 110 -17.60 -1.68 -0.78
C ARG A 110 -16.85 -2.89 -1.37
N LEU A 111 -16.42 -2.76 -2.62
CA LEU A 111 -15.48 -3.71 -3.23
C LEU A 111 -14.12 -3.04 -3.35
N ASP A 112 -13.08 -3.70 -2.85
CA ASP A 112 -11.73 -3.15 -2.80
C ASP A 112 -10.96 -3.46 -4.10
N PHE A 113 -11.46 -2.95 -5.23
CA PHE A 113 -10.74 -3.09 -6.50
C PHE A 113 -9.45 -2.26 -6.52
N GLN A 114 -9.35 -1.26 -5.64
CA GLN A 114 -8.14 -0.46 -5.47
C GLN A 114 -6.99 -1.34 -4.97
N ALA A 115 -7.21 -2.13 -3.91
CA ALA A 115 -6.24 -3.12 -3.43
C ALA A 115 -5.87 -4.15 -4.50
N MET A 116 -6.84 -4.61 -5.31
CA MET A 116 -6.57 -5.52 -6.43
C MET A 116 -5.62 -4.90 -7.47
N VAL A 117 -5.88 -3.66 -7.89
CA VAL A 117 -5.05 -2.94 -8.87
C VAL A 117 -3.63 -2.75 -8.34
N ILE A 118 -3.50 -2.32 -7.09
CA ILE A 118 -2.16 -2.07 -6.53
C ILE A 118 -1.40 -3.35 -6.20
N ALA A 119 -2.08 -4.44 -5.81
CA ALA A 119 -1.46 -5.75 -5.68
C ALA A 119 -0.93 -6.26 -7.03
N ALA A 120 -1.70 -6.06 -8.12
CA ALA A 120 -1.22 -6.35 -9.46
C ALA A 120 0.01 -5.52 -9.83
N SER A 121 0.01 -4.22 -9.52
CA SER A 121 1.18 -3.36 -9.67
C SER A 121 2.38 -3.86 -8.86
N ALA A 122 2.18 -4.27 -7.61
CA ALA A 122 3.24 -4.74 -6.73
C ALA A 122 3.88 -6.05 -7.23
N ALA A 123 3.09 -6.97 -7.79
CA ALA A 123 3.62 -8.16 -8.44
C ALA A 123 4.28 -7.88 -9.80
N LEU A 124 3.76 -6.94 -10.58
CA LEU A 124 4.24 -6.67 -11.94
C LEU A 124 5.48 -5.77 -11.95
N PHE A 125 5.41 -4.65 -11.23
CA PHE A 125 6.36 -3.54 -11.29
C PHE A 125 7.18 -3.38 -10.01
N GLY A 126 6.64 -3.82 -8.86
CA GLY A 126 7.33 -3.74 -7.58
C GLY A 126 7.18 -2.40 -6.86
N GLY A 127 7.90 -2.27 -5.74
CA GLY A 127 7.64 -1.26 -4.70
C GLY A 127 7.57 0.20 -5.19
N PRO A 128 8.56 0.71 -5.94
CA PRO A 128 8.59 2.12 -6.34
C PRO A 128 7.42 2.54 -7.24
N ILE A 129 7.06 1.72 -8.23
CA ILE A 129 5.95 2.03 -9.14
C ILE A 129 4.62 1.91 -8.41
N SER A 130 4.46 0.91 -7.53
CA SER A 130 3.28 0.78 -6.69
C SER A 130 3.11 1.98 -5.75
N PHE A 131 4.17 2.38 -5.04
CA PHE A 131 4.15 3.54 -4.15
C PHE A 131 3.65 4.80 -4.86
N TRP A 132 4.32 5.20 -5.94
CA TRP A 132 3.98 6.44 -6.65
C TRP A 132 2.67 6.34 -7.43
N GLY A 133 2.38 5.17 -8.01
CA GLY A 133 1.13 4.90 -8.71
C GLY A 133 -0.08 5.00 -7.78
N LEU A 134 -0.03 4.35 -6.62
CA LEU A 134 -1.08 4.47 -5.60
C LEU A 134 -1.18 5.89 -5.07
N LEU A 135 -0.06 6.52 -4.67
CA LEU A 135 -0.09 7.88 -4.12
C LEU A 135 -0.79 8.84 -5.08
N LEU A 136 -0.42 8.80 -6.36
CA LEU A 136 -1.06 9.60 -7.40
C LEU A 136 -2.52 9.21 -7.59
N GLY A 137 -2.80 7.91 -7.77
CA GLY A 137 -4.13 7.40 -8.06
C GLY A 137 -5.13 7.66 -6.94
N GLN A 138 -4.73 7.51 -5.69
CA GLN A 138 -5.57 7.75 -4.53
C GLN A 138 -5.83 9.24 -4.31
N VAL A 139 -4.83 10.11 -4.53
CA VAL A 139 -5.04 11.57 -4.53
C VAL A 139 -6.03 11.97 -5.64
N LEU A 140 -5.83 11.49 -6.87
CA LEU A 140 -6.72 11.82 -7.99
C LEU A 140 -8.14 11.25 -7.79
N GLY A 141 -8.25 9.99 -7.37
CA GLY A 141 -9.52 9.34 -7.09
C GLY A 141 -10.32 10.09 -6.02
N ARG A 142 -9.64 10.47 -4.92
CA ARG A 142 -10.25 11.23 -3.81
C ARG A 142 -10.53 12.70 -4.13
N LEU A 143 -9.90 13.29 -5.13
CA LEU A 143 -10.18 14.69 -5.51
C LEU A 143 -11.25 14.79 -6.60
N PHE A 144 -11.27 13.85 -7.55
CA PHE A 144 -12.00 14.02 -8.81
C PHE A 144 -13.06 12.95 -9.11
N ILE A 145 -12.98 11.77 -8.48
CA ILE A 145 -13.85 10.62 -8.84
C ILE A 145 -14.83 10.30 -7.70
N HIS A 146 -14.32 10.10 -6.49
CA HIS A 146 -15.13 9.74 -5.33
C HIS A 146 -14.69 10.53 -4.08
N PRO A 147 -15.02 11.84 -3.99
CA PRO A 147 -14.45 12.75 -3.00
C PRO A 147 -14.94 12.57 -1.56
N PHE A 148 -15.85 11.63 -1.29
CA PHE A 148 -16.50 11.47 0.02
C PHE A 148 -16.03 10.25 0.82
N TRP A 149 -14.84 9.71 0.51
CA TRP A 149 -14.40 8.40 1.00
C TRP A 149 -14.01 8.36 2.49
N VAL A 150 -13.79 9.49 3.15
CA VAL A 150 -13.53 9.53 4.61
C VAL A 150 -14.25 10.74 5.17
N SER A 151 -15.09 10.57 6.21
CA SER A 151 -15.73 11.61 7.05
C SER A 151 -16.18 12.92 6.36
N GLY A 152 -17.30 12.94 5.64
CA GLY A 152 -17.81 14.09 4.86
C GLY A 152 -17.79 15.49 5.51
N GLY A 153 -16.66 16.19 5.39
CA GLY A 153 -16.44 17.57 5.86
C GLY A 153 -15.18 18.21 5.28
N ALA A 154 -14.89 19.48 5.60
CA ALA A 154 -13.71 20.18 5.07
C ALA A 154 -12.35 19.55 5.48
N ALA A 155 -12.32 18.83 6.61
CA ALA A 155 -11.15 18.11 7.09
C ALA A 155 -10.72 16.93 6.20
N VAL A 156 -11.61 16.45 5.33
CA VAL A 156 -11.36 15.34 4.41
C VAL A 156 -10.22 15.66 3.46
N PHE A 157 -10.24 16.85 2.87
CA PHE A 157 -9.19 17.31 1.96
C PHE A 157 -7.81 17.31 2.62
N LEU A 158 -7.74 17.72 3.89
CA LEU A 158 -6.48 17.73 4.66
C LEU A 158 -5.98 16.33 5.02
N SER A 159 -6.84 15.31 4.96
CA SER A 159 -6.49 13.93 5.24
C SER A 159 -6.10 13.13 3.99
N ILE A 160 -6.42 13.61 2.78
CA ILE A 160 -6.17 12.88 1.52
C ILE A 160 -4.69 12.49 1.40
N LEU A 161 -3.78 13.46 1.48
CA LEU A 161 -2.36 13.18 1.29
C LEU A 161 -1.78 12.22 2.34
N PRO A 162 -1.98 12.41 3.66
CA PRO A 162 -1.39 11.50 4.62
C PRO A 162 -2.01 10.10 4.57
N TYR A 163 -3.30 9.95 4.26
CA TYR A 163 -3.89 8.63 3.96
C TYR A 163 -3.19 7.97 2.78
N SER A 164 -3.08 8.68 1.67
CA SER A 164 -2.46 8.13 0.46
C SER A 164 -0.99 7.78 0.67
N LEU A 165 -0.28 8.54 1.50
CA LEU A 165 1.13 8.33 1.75
C LEU A 165 1.40 7.09 2.60
N PHE A 166 0.61 6.85 3.67
CA PHE A 166 0.83 5.65 4.46
C PHE A 166 0.38 4.39 3.71
N ASP A 167 -0.70 4.47 2.93
CA ASP A 167 -1.17 3.36 2.11
C ASP A 167 -0.11 3.03 1.04
N ALA A 168 0.40 4.03 0.32
CA ALA A 168 1.52 3.85 -0.62
C ALA A 168 2.73 3.18 0.03
N ALA A 169 3.06 3.54 1.28
CA ALA A 169 4.20 2.99 2.01
C ALA A 169 4.07 1.49 2.26
N ILE A 170 2.86 0.99 2.53
CA ILE A 170 2.58 -0.44 2.65
C ILE A 170 2.93 -1.14 1.34
N TRP A 171 2.50 -0.57 0.21
CA TRP A 171 2.70 -1.17 -1.10
C TRP A 171 4.14 -1.07 -1.63
N ALA A 172 4.93 -0.08 -1.17
CA ALA A 172 6.37 -0.08 -1.35
C ALA A 172 7.02 -1.33 -0.74
N PHE A 173 6.64 -1.66 0.50
CA PHE A 173 7.10 -2.85 1.20
C PHE A 173 6.58 -4.13 0.54
N ALA A 174 5.28 -4.20 0.28
CA ALA A 174 4.65 -5.37 -0.31
C ALA A 174 5.26 -5.74 -1.68
N GLY A 175 5.53 -4.73 -2.52
CA GLY A 175 6.23 -4.94 -3.79
C GLY A 175 7.66 -5.45 -3.63
N TYR A 176 8.41 -4.96 -2.63
CA TYR A 176 9.73 -5.50 -2.30
C TYR A 176 9.67 -6.96 -1.87
N ILE A 177 8.77 -7.28 -0.93
CA ILE A 177 8.59 -8.64 -0.39
C ILE A 177 8.18 -9.60 -1.49
N TYR A 178 7.24 -9.20 -2.36
CA TYR A 178 6.81 -10.03 -3.48
C TYR A 178 7.98 -10.35 -4.41
N PHE A 179 8.78 -9.36 -4.80
CA PHE A 179 9.95 -9.60 -5.65
C PHE A 179 11.00 -10.49 -4.98
N ARG A 180 11.27 -10.22 -3.70
CA ARG A 180 12.28 -10.94 -2.93
C ARG A 180 11.95 -12.43 -2.75
N PHE A 181 10.69 -12.77 -2.54
CA PHE A 181 10.27 -14.13 -2.22
C PHE A 181 9.65 -14.88 -3.38
N VAL A 182 8.96 -14.20 -4.29
CA VAL A 182 8.32 -14.81 -5.45
C VAL A 182 9.25 -14.74 -6.66
N HIS A 183 9.62 -13.53 -7.11
CA HIS A 183 10.40 -13.40 -8.36
C HIS A 183 11.84 -13.91 -8.24
N SER A 184 12.53 -13.65 -7.13
CA SER A 184 13.91 -14.11 -6.95
C SER A 184 14.06 -15.62 -6.79
N ARG A 185 12.97 -16.35 -6.49
CA ARG A 185 12.99 -17.80 -6.26
C ARG A 185 12.54 -18.62 -7.49
N GLY A 186 12.07 -17.97 -8.55
CA GLY A 186 11.53 -18.64 -9.74
C GLY A 186 10.18 -19.34 -9.48
N THR A 187 9.80 -20.27 -10.36
CA THR A 187 8.47 -20.93 -10.36
C THR A 187 8.34 -22.09 -9.36
N ARG A 188 9.45 -22.60 -8.82
CA ARG A 188 9.42 -23.72 -7.86
C ARG A 188 8.79 -23.28 -6.54
N GLY A 189 7.64 -23.87 -6.22
CA GLY A 189 6.90 -23.55 -4.99
C GLY A 189 6.23 -22.18 -5.02
N LEU A 190 5.73 -21.74 -6.19
CA LEU A 190 5.02 -20.45 -6.35
C LEU A 190 3.98 -20.21 -5.25
N VAL A 191 3.15 -21.21 -4.93
CA VAL A 191 2.14 -21.11 -3.87
C VAL A 191 2.78 -20.82 -2.51
N ALA A 192 3.83 -21.54 -2.13
CA ALA A 192 4.50 -21.34 -0.84
C ALA A 192 5.21 -19.98 -0.78
N SER A 193 5.87 -19.56 -1.87
CA SER A 193 6.52 -18.26 -1.99
C SER A 193 5.52 -17.11 -1.96
N PHE A 194 4.36 -17.28 -2.62
CA PHE A 194 3.25 -16.35 -2.59
C PHE A 194 2.68 -16.21 -1.17
N LEU A 195 2.35 -17.33 -0.52
CA LEU A 195 1.83 -17.33 0.85
C LEU A 195 2.82 -16.69 1.83
N LEU A 196 4.12 -16.93 1.66
CA LEU A 196 5.15 -16.28 2.46
C LEU A 196 5.18 -14.77 2.23
N ALA A 197 5.12 -14.32 0.97
CA ALA A 197 5.06 -12.89 0.67
C ALA A 197 3.81 -12.25 1.28
N TRP A 198 2.65 -12.90 1.13
CA TRP A 198 1.36 -12.44 1.64
C TRP A 198 1.31 -12.39 3.18
N ILE A 199 1.77 -13.44 3.88
CA ILE A 199 1.83 -13.48 5.36
C ILE A 199 2.78 -12.41 5.91
N ILE A 200 3.77 -11.97 5.14
CA ILE A 200 4.67 -10.88 5.56
C ILE A 200 4.06 -9.51 5.28
N SER A 201 3.43 -9.32 4.11
CA SER A 201 2.91 -8.01 3.68
C SER A 201 1.56 -7.67 4.30
N GLU A 202 0.63 -8.63 4.36
CA GLU A 202 -0.75 -8.40 4.76
C GLU A 202 -0.89 -7.95 6.22
N PRO A 203 -0.15 -8.49 7.20
CA PRO A 203 -0.20 -7.95 8.56
C PRO A 203 0.25 -6.48 8.63
N VAL A 204 1.26 -6.09 7.84
CA VAL A 204 1.68 -4.68 7.77
C VAL A 204 0.58 -3.81 7.18
N HIS A 205 -0.09 -4.29 6.13
CA HIS A 205 -1.24 -3.62 5.52
C HIS A 205 -2.38 -3.42 6.54
N GLN A 206 -2.81 -4.49 7.18
CA GLN A 206 -3.91 -4.49 8.15
C GLN A 206 -3.59 -3.63 9.39
N ILE A 207 -2.37 -3.73 9.93
CA ILE A 207 -1.95 -2.93 11.10
C ILE A 207 -1.90 -1.44 10.73
N ALA A 208 -1.38 -1.09 9.56
CA ALA A 208 -1.28 0.31 9.15
C ALA A 208 -2.66 0.94 8.96
N TRP A 209 -3.63 0.22 8.38
CA TRP A 209 -5.02 0.68 8.31
C TRP A 209 -5.67 0.78 9.69
N LEU A 210 -5.54 -0.24 10.53
CA LEU A 210 -6.05 -0.22 11.91
C LEU A 210 -5.53 0.99 12.69
N VAL A 211 -4.23 1.28 12.58
CA VAL A 211 -3.60 2.41 13.27
C VAL A 211 -4.00 3.76 12.64
N GLY A 212 -3.83 3.90 11.33
CA GLY A 212 -4.02 5.17 10.62
C GLY A 212 -5.47 5.61 10.54
N ASP A 213 -6.36 4.73 10.08
CA ASP A 213 -7.76 5.08 9.82
C ASP A 213 -8.62 4.97 11.09
N TYR A 214 -8.49 3.86 11.83
CA TYR A 214 -9.40 3.58 12.94
C TYR A 214 -8.91 4.21 14.24
N ILE A 215 -7.67 3.95 14.66
CA ILE A 215 -7.15 4.43 15.96
C ILE A 215 -6.83 5.93 15.93
N ILE A 216 -6.11 6.41 14.91
CA ILE A 216 -5.77 7.84 14.80
C ILE A 216 -6.99 8.64 14.32
N GLY A 217 -7.65 8.18 13.26
CA GLY A 217 -8.75 8.90 12.62
C GLY A 217 -10.02 9.05 13.47
N ASN A 218 -10.23 8.21 14.49
CA ASN A 218 -11.50 8.14 15.21
C ASN A 218 -11.35 7.99 16.74
N PRO A 219 -12.26 8.58 17.55
CA PRO A 219 -12.38 8.23 18.97
C PRO A 219 -12.83 6.77 19.12
N TRP A 220 -12.57 6.16 20.29
CA TRP A 220 -12.76 4.73 20.50
C TRP A 220 -14.15 4.22 20.11
N GLU A 221 -15.22 4.96 20.44
CA GLU A 221 -16.59 4.55 20.14
C GLU A 221 -16.81 4.43 18.63
N ALA A 222 -16.32 5.40 17.85
CA ALA A 222 -16.41 5.38 16.40
C ALA A 222 -15.44 4.35 15.78
N ALA A 223 -14.23 4.23 16.33
CA ALA A 223 -13.25 3.25 15.89
C ALA A 223 -13.78 1.82 16.05
N ALA A 224 -14.33 1.48 17.21
CA ALA A 224 -14.87 0.16 17.51
C ALA A 224 -16.02 -0.21 16.56
N VAL A 225 -16.93 0.72 16.28
CA VAL A 225 -18.04 0.51 15.32
C VAL A 225 -17.50 0.26 13.92
N ASN A 226 -16.56 1.08 13.45
CA ASN A 226 -15.98 0.93 12.12
C ASN A 226 -15.16 -0.37 11.99
N ILE A 227 -14.39 -0.74 13.02
CA ILE A 227 -13.67 -2.02 13.08
C ILE A 227 -14.65 -3.20 13.02
N ALA A 228 -15.71 -3.17 13.83
CA ALA A 228 -16.72 -4.23 13.79
C ALA A 228 -17.37 -4.34 12.40
N ARG A 229 -17.72 -3.21 11.80
CA ARG A 229 -18.33 -3.15 10.46
C ARG A 229 -17.41 -3.71 9.36
N ASP A 230 -16.11 -3.50 9.46
CA ASP A 230 -15.19 -3.76 8.34
C ASP A 230 -14.41 -5.08 8.50
N TRP A 231 -14.20 -5.57 9.72
CA TRP A 231 -13.48 -6.84 10.01
C TRP A 231 -14.37 -7.98 10.49
N VAL A 232 -15.55 -7.67 11.07
CA VAL A 232 -16.37 -8.69 11.76
C VAL A 232 -17.68 -8.93 11.05
N LEU A 233 -18.37 -7.87 10.63
CA LEU A 233 -19.70 -7.97 10.05
C LEU A 233 -19.62 -8.15 8.52
N PRO A 234 -20.45 -9.04 7.93
CA PRO A 234 -20.59 -9.12 6.49
C PRO A 234 -21.15 -7.82 5.89
N GLN A 235 -20.81 -7.57 4.63
CA GLN A 235 -21.21 -6.33 3.95
C GLN A 235 -22.39 -6.52 3.00
N PRO A 236 -23.18 -5.45 2.71
CA PRO A 236 -24.39 -5.58 1.90
C PRO A 236 -24.17 -6.21 0.51
N ALA A 237 -23.04 -5.90 -0.14
CA ALA A 237 -22.69 -6.44 -1.46
C ALA A 237 -22.20 -7.91 -1.40
N PHE A 238 -21.71 -8.35 -0.25
CA PHE A 238 -21.20 -9.71 0.00
C PHE A 238 -21.60 -10.16 1.41
N PRO A 239 -22.82 -10.70 1.60
CA PRO A 239 -23.41 -10.94 2.93
C PRO A 239 -22.75 -12.11 3.69
N PHE A 240 -21.67 -12.67 3.18
CA PHE A 240 -20.96 -13.81 3.76
C PHE A 240 -19.57 -13.47 4.30
N LEU A 241 -18.97 -12.34 3.89
CA LEU A 241 -17.61 -11.98 4.27
C LEU A 241 -17.49 -10.49 4.66
N PRO A 242 -16.74 -10.17 5.72
CA PRO A 242 -16.36 -8.79 6.04
C PRO A 242 -15.49 -8.16 4.95
N TYR A 243 -15.47 -6.83 4.89
CA TYR A 243 -14.74 -6.07 3.87
C TYR A 243 -13.24 -6.41 3.84
N TRP A 244 -12.56 -6.34 4.98
CA TRP A 244 -11.11 -6.60 5.03
C TRP A 244 -10.75 -8.07 4.81
N VAL A 245 -11.66 -8.99 5.14
CA VAL A 245 -11.49 -10.41 4.82
C VAL A 245 -11.60 -10.63 3.31
N LEU A 246 -12.58 -10.00 2.65
CA LEU A 246 -12.72 -10.06 1.20
C LEU A 246 -11.53 -9.41 0.48
N SER A 247 -11.06 -8.25 0.97
CA SER A 247 -9.86 -7.59 0.44
C SER A 247 -8.64 -8.49 0.54
N ALA A 248 -8.32 -8.98 1.74
CA ALA A 248 -7.12 -9.76 2.01
C ALA A 248 -7.13 -11.15 1.35
N LEU A 249 -8.29 -11.83 1.25
CA LEU A 249 -8.39 -13.20 0.76
C LEU A 249 -8.81 -13.33 -0.70
N ALA A 250 -9.42 -12.30 -1.30
CA ALA A 250 -9.83 -12.31 -2.70
C ALA A 250 -9.10 -11.23 -3.51
N PHE A 251 -9.32 -9.95 -3.22
CA PHE A 251 -8.84 -8.87 -4.11
C PHE A 251 -7.32 -8.78 -4.18
N VAL A 252 -6.63 -8.80 -3.03
CA VAL A 252 -5.16 -8.76 -3.00
C VAL A 252 -4.54 -9.99 -3.69
N PRO A 253 -4.95 -11.24 -3.40
CA PRO A 253 -4.46 -12.41 -4.11
C PRO A 253 -4.74 -12.40 -5.61
N ILE A 254 -5.96 -12.03 -6.04
CA ILE A 254 -6.32 -11.93 -7.46
C ILE A 254 -5.40 -10.91 -8.16
N GLY A 255 -5.19 -9.75 -7.53
CA GLY A 255 -4.31 -8.71 -8.05
C GLY A 255 -2.89 -9.24 -8.24
N TYR A 256 -2.29 -9.83 -7.20
CA TYR A 256 -0.96 -10.42 -7.29
C TYR A 256 -0.85 -11.48 -8.39
N ILE A 257 -1.82 -12.39 -8.50
CA ILE A 257 -1.85 -13.44 -9.54
C ILE A 257 -1.89 -12.78 -10.93
N ALA A 258 -2.75 -11.79 -11.14
CA ALA A 258 -2.86 -11.08 -12.41
C ALA A 258 -1.53 -10.36 -12.77
N GLY A 259 -0.95 -9.63 -11.84
CA GLY A 259 0.33 -8.93 -12.04
C GLY A 259 1.49 -9.89 -12.33
N HIS A 260 1.55 -11.01 -11.61
CA HIS A 260 2.55 -12.04 -11.81
C HIS A 260 2.41 -12.74 -13.16
N ALA A 261 1.18 -13.07 -13.57
CA ALA A 261 0.90 -13.68 -14.86
C ALA A 261 1.35 -12.78 -16.02
N VAL A 262 1.03 -11.47 -15.96
CA VAL A 262 1.47 -10.51 -16.98
C VAL A 262 2.99 -10.37 -17.00
N ARG A 263 3.63 -10.34 -15.84
CA ARG A 263 5.10 -10.29 -15.73
C ARG A 263 5.77 -11.49 -16.41
N ASN A 264 5.26 -12.69 -16.16
CA ASN A 264 5.80 -13.91 -16.76
C ASN A 264 5.60 -13.93 -18.29
N ALA A 265 4.45 -13.46 -18.76
CA ALA A 265 4.21 -13.31 -20.20
C ALA A 265 5.20 -12.32 -20.83
N TRP A 266 5.47 -11.18 -20.20
CA TRP A 266 6.46 -10.21 -20.68
C TRP A 266 7.89 -10.71 -20.65
N ALA A 267 8.22 -11.58 -19.69
CA ALA A 267 9.54 -12.19 -19.59
C ALA A 267 9.82 -13.23 -20.69
N GLY A 268 8.85 -13.55 -21.54
CA GLY A 268 9.02 -14.44 -22.69
C GLY A 268 8.29 -15.78 -22.60
N GLY A 269 7.46 -16.02 -21.58
CA GLY A 269 6.55 -17.18 -21.56
C GLY A 269 7.20 -18.57 -21.55
N GLU A 270 8.52 -18.69 -21.47
CA GLU A 270 9.21 -19.98 -21.37
C GLU A 270 9.24 -20.43 -19.91
N ALA A 271 8.13 -21.02 -19.47
CA ALA A 271 8.24 -22.19 -18.62
C ALA A 271 9.00 -23.24 -19.47
N SER A 272 10.30 -23.32 -19.24
CA SER A 272 11.05 -24.53 -19.52
C SER A 272 10.33 -25.70 -18.86
N GLU A 273 10.25 -26.78 -19.64
CA GLU A 273 9.82 -28.15 -19.32
C GLU A 273 9.90 -28.56 -17.84
#